data_AF-A0A660NQV6-F1
#
_entry.id   AF-A0A660NQV6-F1
#
_cell.length_a   1.000
_cell.length_b   1.000
_cell.length_c   1.000
_cell.angle_alpha   90.00
_cell.angle_beta   90.00
_cell.angle_gamma   90.00
#
_symmetry.space_group_name_H-M   'P 1'
#
loop_
_entity.id
_entity.type
_entity.pdbx_description
1 polymer ?
#
loop_
_entity_poly.entity_id
_entity_poly.type
_entity_poly.pdbx_seq_one_letter_code
_entity_poly.pdbx_strand_id
1 'polypeptide(L)'
;WNAKEAELIGKRVDALWNGLTITEKRKQNIAFTPPYMQNHQIIIVKRGSPIGNKTGLTGRIVGAQDGSSAVDAIEADAKVSKSLKQLKKYGDNVTVLLDLDAGRLDAAVLDEVVGRYYVAKKPFAYVVLEEDFGTEDYGVGLRKEDTALQEKLSAALESMKKDGKAGQIAKTWFGKDIIR
;
A
#
# COMPACT_ATOMS: atom_id res chain seq x y z
N TRP A 1 10.74 2.21 4.27
CA TRP A 1 10.25 2.52 2.90
C TRP A 1 10.55 3.95 2.46
N ASN A 2 10.61 4.93 3.37
CA ASN A 2 10.94 6.32 3.08
C ASN A 2 12.18 6.54 2.16
N ALA A 3 13.28 5.80 2.37
CA ALA A 3 14.50 5.96 1.58
C ALA A 3 14.48 5.33 0.15
N LYS A 4 13.43 4.61 -0.24
CA LYS A 4 13.40 3.75 -1.45
C LYS A 4 13.84 4.43 -2.74
N GLU A 5 13.42 5.67 -2.99
CA GLU A 5 13.77 6.40 -4.22
C GLU A 5 15.24 6.81 -4.20
N ALA A 6 15.77 7.19 -3.03
CA ALA A 6 17.20 7.48 -2.87
C ALA A 6 18.07 6.23 -3.05
N GLU A 7 17.61 5.05 -2.60
CA GLU A 7 18.27 3.77 -2.86
C GLU A 7 18.33 3.46 -4.37
N LEU A 8 17.21 3.70 -5.08
CA LEU A 8 17.10 3.47 -6.52
C LEU A 8 17.99 4.42 -7.32
N ILE A 9 17.90 5.73 -7.04
CA ILE A 9 18.68 6.78 -7.70
C ILE A 9 20.17 6.63 -7.39
N GLY A 10 20.50 6.29 -6.14
CA GLY A 10 21.85 5.99 -5.70
C GLY A 10 22.41 4.65 -6.20
N LYS A 11 21.67 3.93 -7.06
CA LYS A 11 22.05 2.64 -7.66
C LYS A 11 22.41 1.55 -6.63
N ARG A 12 21.81 1.61 -5.44
CA ARG A 12 21.91 0.56 -4.42
C ARG A 12 20.93 -0.59 -4.67
N VAL A 13 19.87 -0.30 -5.42
CA VAL A 13 18.90 -1.27 -5.95
C VAL A 13 18.56 -0.93 -7.40
N ASP A 14 18.09 -1.91 -8.18
CA ASP A 14 17.75 -1.70 -9.60
C ASP A 14 16.26 -1.47 -9.86
N ALA A 15 15.40 -1.91 -8.95
CA ALA A 15 13.96 -1.77 -9.08
C ALA A 15 13.29 -1.66 -7.71
N LEU A 16 12.15 -0.96 -7.70
CA LEU A 16 11.25 -0.85 -6.58
C LEU A 16 9.95 -1.59 -6.91
N TRP A 17 9.76 -2.78 -6.35
CA TRP A 17 8.61 -3.63 -6.68
C TRP A 17 7.57 -3.69 -5.56
N ASN A 18 8.01 -3.87 -4.32
CA ASN A 18 7.22 -4.23 -3.13
C ASN A 18 5.94 -3.38 -2.92
N GLY A 19 4.87 -3.69 -3.65
CA GLY A 19 3.62 -2.94 -3.66
C GLY A 19 3.78 -1.45 -4.03
N LEU A 20 4.65 -1.10 -4.98
CA LEU A 20 4.88 0.32 -5.28
C LEU A 20 3.72 0.92 -6.07
N THR A 21 2.91 1.74 -5.40
CA THR A 21 1.88 2.56 -6.06
C THR A 21 2.46 3.52 -7.08
N ILE A 22 1.85 3.53 -8.26
CA ILE A 22 2.07 4.54 -9.30
C ILE A 22 1.36 5.83 -8.87
N THR A 23 2.12 6.90 -8.67
CA THR A 23 1.58 8.25 -8.43
C THR A 23 2.23 9.26 -9.35
N GLU A 24 1.55 10.36 -9.67
CA GLU A 24 2.11 11.42 -10.53
C GLU A 24 3.38 12.01 -9.93
N LYS A 25 3.41 12.22 -8.61
CA LYS A 25 4.60 12.65 -7.88
C LYS A 25 5.78 11.69 -8.07
N ARG A 26 5.56 10.37 -8.03
CA ARG A 26 6.61 9.38 -8.26
C ARG A 26 7.05 9.35 -9.72
N LYS A 27 6.13 9.45 -10.68
CA LYS A 27 6.45 9.51 -12.13
C LYS A 27 7.36 10.68 -12.48
N GLN A 28 7.32 11.77 -11.72
CA GLN A 28 8.24 12.89 -11.89
C GLN A 28 9.70 12.51 -11.58
N ASN A 29 9.93 11.53 -10.69
CA ASN A 29 11.26 11.13 -10.24
C ASN A 29 11.76 9.83 -10.89
N ILE A 30 10.87 8.86 -11.11
CA ILE A 30 11.21 7.50 -11.54
C ILE A 30 10.31 7.03 -12.70
N ALA A 31 10.76 6.04 -13.46
CA ALA A 31 9.94 5.36 -14.46
C ALA A 31 9.15 4.20 -13.82
N PHE A 32 8.10 3.75 -14.50
CA PHE A 32 7.27 2.62 -14.07
C PHE A 32 6.97 1.69 -15.24
N THR A 33 6.86 0.39 -14.97
CA THR A 33 6.12 -0.52 -15.87
C THR A 33 4.66 -0.08 -15.98
N PRO A 34 3.90 -0.58 -16.99
CA PRO A 34 2.45 -0.60 -16.91
C PRO A 34 1.97 -1.22 -15.59
N PRO A 35 0.78 -0.84 -15.12
CA PRO A 35 0.24 -1.38 -13.87
C PRO A 35 0.02 -2.89 -13.99
N TYR A 36 0.44 -3.65 -12.99
CA TYR A 36 0.27 -5.11 -12.97
C TYR A 36 -0.83 -5.58 -12.01
N MET A 37 -1.25 -4.74 -11.07
CA MET A 37 -2.25 -5.09 -10.06
C MET A 37 -2.95 -3.84 -9.53
N GLN A 38 -4.25 -3.96 -9.27
CA GLN A 38 -5.03 -2.94 -8.55
C GLN A 38 -4.97 -3.18 -7.04
N ASN A 39 -4.94 -2.12 -6.24
CA ASN A 39 -4.96 -2.17 -4.78
C ASN A 39 -5.83 -1.04 -4.18
N HIS A 40 -6.08 -1.10 -2.87
CA HIS A 40 -6.76 -0.06 -2.10
C HIS A 40 -6.00 0.25 -0.81
N GLN A 41 -6.11 1.49 -0.33
CA GLN A 41 -5.58 1.90 0.98
C GLN A 41 -6.64 1.70 2.07
N ILE A 42 -6.65 0.52 2.69
CA ILE A 42 -7.71 0.12 3.62
C ILE A 42 -7.47 0.62 5.05
N ILE A 43 -8.56 0.74 5.81
CA ILE A 43 -8.54 1.10 7.22
C ILE A 43 -8.71 -0.17 8.05
N ILE A 44 -7.80 -0.40 8.99
CA ILE A 44 -7.80 -1.55 9.89
C ILE A 44 -7.90 -1.06 11.32
N VAL A 45 -8.82 -1.66 12.07
CA VAL A 45 -9.03 -1.38 13.49
C VAL A 45 -9.02 -2.68 14.29
N LYS A 46 -8.81 -2.58 15.60
CA LYS A 46 -9.04 -3.74 16.49
C LYS A 46 -10.51 -4.14 16.47
N ARG A 47 -10.78 -5.43 16.61
CA ARG A 47 -12.15 -5.92 16.82
C ARG A 47 -12.75 -5.27 18.08
N GLY A 48 -14.00 -4.84 17.98
CA GLY A 48 -14.68 -4.09 19.05
C GLY A 48 -14.34 -2.60 19.11
N SER A 49 -13.51 -2.09 18.19
CA SER A 49 -13.29 -0.64 18.04
C SER A 49 -14.62 0.07 17.72
N PRO A 50 -14.87 1.26 18.30
CA PRO A 50 -16.04 2.07 17.96
C PRO A 50 -15.91 2.76 16.58
N ILE A 51 -14.76 2.64 15.92
CA ILE A 51 -14.50 3.25 14.62
C ILE A 51 -15.09 2.36 13.53
N GLY A 52 -16.18 2.83 12.90
CA GLY A 52 -16.83 2.13 11.79
C GLY A 52 -16.56 2.69 10.39
N ASN A 53 -16.03 3.91 10.29
CA ASN A 53 -15.80 4.64 9.03
C ASN A 53 -14.76 5.76 9.23
N LYS A 54 -14.45 6.53 8.17
CA LYS A 54 -13.50 7.65 8.23
C LYS A 54 -13.90 8.74 9.23
N THR A 55 -15.19 9.03 9.39
CA THR A 55 -15.66 10.02 10.37
C THR A 55 -15.23 9.64 11.79
N GLY A 56 -15.27 8.34 12.10
CA GLY A 56 -14.79 7.76 13.36
C GLY A 56 -13.30 7.95 13.65
N LEU A 57 -12.49 8.36 12.67
CA LEU A 57 -11.06 8.68 12.85
C LEU A 57 -10.83 10.06 13.50
N THR A 58 -11.86 10.89 13.63
CA THR A 58 -11.75 12.19 14.28
C THR A 58 -11.26 12.05 15.73
N GLY A 59 -10.21 12.78 16.08
CA GLY A 59 -9.57 12.74 17.40
C GLY A 59 -8.80 11.44 17.68
N ARG A 60 -8.56 10.60 16.67
CA ARG A 60 -7.87 9.31 16.80
C ARG A 60 -6.40 9.38 16.39
N ILE A 61 -5.63 8.42 16.89
CA ILE A 61 -4.24 8.20 16.52
C ILE A 61 -4.22 7.13 15.41
N VAL A 62 -3.82 7.53 14.21
CA VAL A 62 -3.76 6.65 13.04
C VAL A 62 -2.31 6.37 12.68
N GLY A 63 -1.98 5.11 12.38
CA GLY A 63 -0.64 4.71 11.95
C GLY A 63 -0.58 4.35 10.48
N ALA A 64 0.53 4.72 9.82
CA ALA A 64 0.83 4.34 8.44
C ALA A 64 2.34 4.21 8.23
N GLN A 65 2.76 3.51 7.18
CA GLN A 65 4.18 3.41 6.82
C GLN A 65 4.69 4.73 6.22
N ASP A 66 5.83 5.21 6.70
CA ASP A 66 6.47 6.42 6.22
C ASP A 66 6.93 6.27 4.76
N GLY A 67 6.62 7.28 3.95
CA GLY A 67 6.86 7.31 2.50
C GLY A 67 5.99 6.35 1.67
N SER A 68 4.90 5.82 2.24
CA SER A 68 3.88 5.02 1.51
C SER A 68 2.79 5.92 0.91
N SER A 69 2.02 5.36 -0.04
CA SER A 69 0.82 6.02 -0.58
C SER A 69 -0.31 6.14 0.46
N ALA A 70 -0.31 5.32 1.52
CA ALA A 70 -1.25 5.47 2.64
C ALA A 70 -1.16 6.86 3.28
N VAL A 71 0.07 7.33 3.53
CA VAL A 71 0.32 8.67 4.07
C VAL A 71 -0.17 9.74 3.11
N ASP A 72 0.20 9.65 1.83
CA ASP A 72 -0.23 10.60 0.80
C ASP A 72 -1.78 10.65 0.70
N ALA A 73 -2.46 9.50 0.78
CA ALA A 73 -3.91 9.41 0.65
C ALA A 73 -4.66 9.95 1.89
N ILE A 74 -4.15 9.72 3.11
CA ILE A 74 -4.69 10.34 4.32
C ILE A 74 -4.52 11.87 4.25
N GLU A 75 -3.33 12.34 3.88
CA GLU A 75 -3.02 13.77 3.82
C GLU A 75 -3.85 14.50 2.75
N ALA A 76 -4.13 13.85 1.62
CA ALA A 76 -5.01 14.37 0.56
C ALA A 76 -6.48 14.50 0.99
N ASP A 77 -6.96 13.66 1.91
CA ASP A 77 -8.28 13.79 2.51
C ASP A 77 -8.26 14.84 3.64
N ALA A 78 -8.45 16.11 3.25
CA ALA A 78 -8.37 17.25 4.17
C ALA A 78 -9.33 17.18 5.37
N LYS A 79 -10.46 16.45 5.25
CA LYS A 79 -11.40 16.27 6.36
C LYS A 79 -10.83 15.33 7.40
N VAL A 80 -10.25 14.22 6.96
CA VAL A 80 -9.61 13.25 7.85
C VAL A 80 -8.32 13.82 8.42
N SER A 81 -7.38 14.26 7.58
CA SER A 81 -6.03 14.66 8.04
C SER A 81 -6.05 15.76 9.09
N LYS A 82 -6.98 16.72 8.98
CA LYS A 82 -7.14 17.82 9.94
C LYS A 82 -7.89 17.41 11.21
N SER A 83 -8.65 16.32 11.18
CA SER A 83 -9.45 15.87 12.33
C SER A 83 -8.73 14.83 13.18
N LEU A 84 -7.68 14.18 12.67
CA LEU A 84 -6.88 13.22 13.44
C LEU A 84 -6.25 13.89 14.65
N LYS A 85 -6.17 13.15 15.77
CA LYS A 85 -5.32 13.56 16.89
C LYS A 85 -3.85 13.49 16.50
N GLN A 86 -3.48 12.44 15.76
CA GLN A 86 -2.11 12.26 15.28
C GLN A 86 -2.07 11.25 14.12
N LEU A 87 -1.28 11.55 13.08
CA LEU A 87 -0.81 10.56 12.10
C LEU A 87 0.62 10.14 12.48
N LYS A 88 0.78 8.90 12.97
CA LYS A 88 2.08 8.34 13.35
C LYS A 88 2.67 7.55 12.18
N LYS A 89 3.88 7.90 11.77
CA LYS A 89 4.59 7.31 10.63
C LYS A 89 5.62 6.29 11.13
N TYR A 90 5.70 5.14 10.47
CA TYR A 90 6.55 4.00 10.87
C TYR A 90 7.47 3.53 9.74
N GLY A 91 8.56 2.84 10.05
CA GLY A 91 9.46 2.29 9.03
C GLY A 91 8.81 1.21 8.13
N ASP A 92 7.90 0.41 8.72
CA ASP A 92 7.25 -0.74 8.10
C ASP A 92 5.83 -0.98 8.62
N ASN A 93 5.02 -1.70 7.82
CA ASN A 93 3.63 -2.04 8.14
C ASN A 93 3.51 -3.03 9.31
N VAL A 94 4.54 -3.82 9.61
CA VAL A 94 4.52 -4.77 10.74
C VAL A 94 4.48 -3.99 12.04
N THR A 95 5.32 -2.97 12.16
CA THR A 95 5.38 -2.10 13.34
C THR A 95 4.10 -1.30 13.51
N VAL A 96 3.46 -0.84 12.42
CA VAL A 96 2.12 -0.22 12.47
C VAL A 96 1.12 -1.18 13.11
N LEU A 97 1.05 -2.41 12.63
CA LEU A 97 0.10 -3.42 13.12
C LEU A 97 0.39 -3.86 14.56
N LEU A 98 1.67 -3.92 14.97
CA LEU A 98 2.06 -4.19 16.36
C LEU A 98 1.62 -3.07 17.31
N ASP A 99 1.76 -1.82 16.90
CA ASP A 99 1.29 -0.68 17.70
C ASP A 99 -0.23 -0.59 17.76
N LEU A 100 -0.93 -0.97 16.69
CA LEU A 100 -2.38 -1.16 16.71
C LEU A 100 -2.78 -2.25 17.70
N ASP A 101 -2.11 -3.41 17.67
CA ASP A 101 -2.39 -4.53 18.58
C ASP A 101 -2.20 -4.13 20.06
N ALA A 102 -1.13 -3.37 20.33
CA ALA A 102 -0.81 -2.84 21.65
C ALA A 102 -1.73 -1.70 22.12
N GLY A 103 -2.66 -1.22 21.29
CA GLY A 103 -3.56 -0.11 21.62
C GLY A 103 -2.86 1.27 21.64
N ARG A 104 -1.67 1.37 21.04
CA ARG A 104 -0.97 2.65 20.84
C ARG A 104 -1.51 3.44 19.63
N LEU A 105 -2.21 2.75 18.74
CA LEU A 105 -2.98 3.31 17.63
C LEU A 105 -4.45 2.91 17.78
N ASP A 106 -5.34 3.78 17.34
CA ASP A 106 -6.76 3.49 17.22
C ASP A 106 -7.08 2.81 15.86
N ALA A 107 -6.32 3.15 14.82
CA ALA A 107 -6.45 2.58 13.48
C ALA A 107 -5.10 2.52 12.75
N ALA A 108 -4.99 1.61 11.80
CA ALA A 108 -3.90 1.52 10.83
C ALA A 108 -4.45 1.72 9.42
N VAL A 109 -3.68 2.39 8.56
CA VAL A 109 -3.97 2.50 7.13
C VAL A 109 -2.81 1.95 6.34
N LEU A 110 -3.10 1.01 5.44
CA LEU A 110 -2.10 0.28 4.68
C LEU A 110 -2.74 -0.44 3.48
N ASP A 111 -1.89 -0.91 2.58
CA ASP A 111 -2.29 -1.60 1.36
C ASP A 111 -3.20 -2.81 1.62
N GLU A 112 -4.27 -2.96 0.83
CA GLU A 112 -5.27 -4.03 0.96
C GLU A 112 -4.62 -5.42 0.98
N VAL A 113 -3.73 -5.68 0.03
CA VAL A 113 -3.06 -7.00 -0.08
C VAL A 113 -2.22 -7.34 1.16
N VAL A 114 -1.52 -6.36 1.73
CA VAL A 114 -0.72 -6.55 2.95
C VAL A 114 -1.62 -6.65 4.18
N GLY A 115 -2.59 -5.75 4.29
CA GLY A 115 -3.50 -5.70 5.42
C GLY A 115 -4.34 -6.94 5.55
N ARG A 116 -4.96 -7.41 4.46
CA ARG A 116 -5.75 -8.64 4.47
C ARG A 116 -4.92 -9.87 4.79
N TYR A 117 -3.67 -9.93 4.32
CA TYR A 117 -2.75 -11.02 4.68
C TYR A 117 -2.51 -11.08 6.20
N TYR A 118 -2.23 -9.94 6.85
CA TYR A 118 -2.02 -9.93 8.30
C TYR A 118 -3.31 -10.13 9.10
N VAL A 119 -4.44 -9.59 8.64
CA VAL A 119 -5.75 -9.81 9.27
C VAL A 119 -6.13 -11.29 9.22
N ALA A 120 -5.88 -11.98 8.10
CA ALA A 120 -6.16 -13.41 7.96
C ALA A 120 -5.36 -14.28 8.94
N LYS A 121 -4.16 -13.85 9.38
CA LYS A 121 -3.37 -14.53 10.41
C LYS A 121 -3.94 -14.38 11.82
N LYS A 122 -4.73 -13.33 12.07
CA LYS A 122 -5.37 -13.05 13.36
C LYS A 122 -6.85 -12.69 13.15
N PRO A 123 -7.70 -13.62 12.66
CA PRO A 123 -9.04 -13.32 12.16
C PRO A 123 -9.97 -12.71 13.22
N PHE A 124 -9.70 -12.95 14.50
CA PHE A 124 -10.47 -12.41 15.62
C PHE A 124 -9.91 -11.12 16.21
N ALA A 125 -8.71 -10.67 15.81
CA ALA A 125 -8.07 -9.49 16.40
C ALA A 125 -8.47 -8.17 15.71
N TYR A 126 -8.80 -8.22 14.42
CA TYR A 126 -8.96 -7.02 13.59
C TYR A 126 -10.25 -7.02 12.78
N VAL A 127 -10.63 -5.83 12.33
CA VAL A 127 -11.68 -5.56 11.35
C VAL A 127 -11.11 -4.62 10.29
N VAL A 128 -11.37 -4.93 9.03
CA VAL A 128 -11.14 -4.01 7.90
C VAL A 128 -12.45 -3.27 7.66
N LEU A 129 -12.42 -1.94 7.62
CA LEU A 129 -13.61 -1.12 7.37
C LEU A 129 -14.03 -1.20 5.90
N GLU A 130 -15.29 -0.86 5.62
CA GLU A 130 -15.81 -0.78 4.25
C GLU A 130 -15.27 0.46 3.51
N GLU A 131 -15.14 1.59 4.21
CA GLU A 131 -14.51 2.79 3.65
C GLU A 131 -12.98 2.63 3.59
N ASP A 132 -12.39 3.11 2.50
CA ASP A 132 -10.95 3.12 2.25
C ASP A 132 -10.48 4.50 1.73
N PHE A 133 -9.18 4.68 1.56
CA PHE A 133 -8.58 5.89 1.01
C PHE A 133 -8.41 5.87 -0.52
N GLY A 134 -9.23 5.07 -1.19
CA GLY A 134 -9.31 5.00 -2.64
C GLY A 134 -8.50 3.86 -3.25
N THR A 135 -8.70 3.72 -4.55
CA THR A 135 -8.04 2.75 -5.42
C THR A 135 -6.71 3.29 -5.92
N GLU A 136 -5.76 2.39 -6.10
CA GLU A 136 -4.46 2.68 -6.68
C GLU A 136 -3.98 1.51 -7.55
N ASP A 137 -3.03 1.77 -8.44
CA ASP A 137 -2.42 0.73 -9.26
C ASP A 137 -0.94 0.58 -8.91
N TYR A 138 -0.47 -0.66 -8.86
CA TYR A 138 0.93 -0.99 -8.63
C TYR A 138 1.69 -1.17 -9.93
N GLY A 139 2.93 -0.67 -9.92
CA GLY A 139 3.91 -0.90 -10.98
C GLY A 139 5.27 -1.24 -10.38
N VAL A 140 6.22 -1.60 -11.24
CA VAL A 140 7.62 -1.72 -10.85
C VAL A 140 8.31 -0.40 -11.17
N GLY A 141 8.83 0.27 -10.14
CA GLY A 141 9.56 1.52 -10.25
C GLY A 141 11.01 1.30 -10.65
N LEU A 142 11.50 2.06 -11.63
CA LEU A 142 12.84 1.96 -12.21
C LEU A 142 13.45 3.35 -12.36
N ARG A 143 14.78 3.44 -12.49
CA ARG A 143 15.40 4.71 -12.90
C ARG A 143 14.92 5.09 -14.30
N LYS A 144 14.84 6.40 -14.59
CA LYS A 144 14.29 6.87 -15.87
C LYS A 144 15.13 6.44 -17.07
N GLU A 145 16.44 6.29 -16.87
CA GLU A 145 17.39 5.86 -17.88
C GLU A 145 17.37 4.33 -18.14
N ASP A 146 16.77 3.52 -17.26
CA ASP A 146 16.78 2.06 -17.37
C ASP A 146 15.68 1.52 -18.32
N THR A 147 15.54 2.14 -19.49
CA THR A 147 14.47 1.85 -20.45
C THR A 147 14.47 0.40 -20.93
N ALA A 148 15.65 -0.17 -21.22
CA ALA A 148 15.76 -1.56 -21.66
C ALA A 148 15.31 -2.57 -20.58
N LEU A 149 15.53 -2.26 -19.29
CA LEU A 149 15.05 -3.09 -18.19
C LEU A 149 13.54 -2.93 -18.00
N GLN A 150 13.04 -1.70 -18.09
CA GLN A 150 11.61 -1.40 -18.04
C GLN A 150 10.83 -2.15 -19.14
N GLU A 151 11.33 -2.15 -20.38
CA GLU A 151 10.71 -2.85 -21.50
C GLU A 151 10.66 -4.37 -21.27
N LYS A 152 11.77 -4.97 -20.83
CA LYS A 152 11.83 -6.41 -20.53
C LYS A 152 10.88 -6.81 -19.40
N LEU A 153 10.83 -6.03 -18.31
CA LEU A 153 9.91 -6.29 -17.20
C LEU A 153 8.46 -6.12 -17.63
N SER A 154 8.16 -5.08 -18.41
CA SER A 154 6.80 -4.83 -18.93
C SER A 154 6.34 -5.98 -19.84
N ALA A 155 7.20 -6.46 -20.74
CA ALA A 155 6.91 -7.59 -21.61
C ALA A 155 6.67 -8.90 -20.82
N ALA A 156 7.48 -9.15 -19.78
CA ALA A 156 7.32 -10.33 -18.94
C ALA A 156 6.00 -10.31 -18.16
N LEU A 157 5.65 -9.18 -17.54
CA LEU A 157 4.39 -9.01 -16.80
C LEU A 157 3.19 -9.19 -17.75
N GLU A 158 3.23 -8.60 -18.95
CA GLU A 158 2.17 -8.76 -19.95
C GLU A 158 2.05 -10.20 -20.45
N SER A 159 3.17 -10.92 -20.63
CA SER A 159 3.15 -12.33 -20.99
C SER A 159 2.47 -13.18 -19.91
N MET A 160 2.84 -12.96 -18.64
CA MET A 160 2.25 -13.68 -17.49
C MET A 160 0.77 -13.36 -17.29
N LYS A 161 0.33 -12.17 -17.70
CA LYS A 161 -1.08 -11.82 -17.75
C LYS A 161 -1.80 -12.61 -18.85
N LYS A 162 -1.26 -12.61 -20.07
CA LYS A 162 -1.86 -13.28 -21.24
C LYS A 162 -1.96 -14.80 -21.08
N ASP A 163 -0.96 -15.43 -20.49
CA ASP A 163 -0.96 -16.88 -20.25
C ASP A 163 -1.74 -17.29 -18.97
N GLY A 164 -2.28 -16.31 -18.22
CA GLY A 164 -3.06 -16.53 -17.01
C GLY A 164 -2.25 -16.85 -15.76
N LYS A 165 -0.91 -16.90 -15.84
CA LYS A 165 -0.06 -17.23 -14.70
C LYS A 165 -0.15 -16.16 -13.60
N ALA A 166 -0.21 -14.89 -13.97
CA ALA A 166 -0.40 -13.79 -13.02
C ALA A 166 -1.71 -13.94 -12.24
N GLY A 167 -2.81 -14.28 -12.92
CA GLY A 167 -4.11 -14.51 -12.28
C GLY A 167 -4.10 -15.72 -11.34
N GLN A 168 -3.38 -16.79 -11.66
CA GLN A 168 -3.17 -17.93 -10.75
C GLN A 168 -2.41 -17.51 -9.48
N ILE A 169 -1.36 -16.69 -9.63
CA ILE A 169 -0.60 -16.14 -8.50
C ILE A 169 -1.53 -15.27 -7.63
N ALA A 170 -2.29 -14.36 -8.24
CA ALA A 170 -3.23 -13.51 -7.53
C ALA A 170 -4.27 -14.32 -6.73
N LYS A 171 -4.87 -15.35 -7.33
CA LYS A 171 -5.82 -16.23 -6.64
C LYS A 171 -5.17 -17.01 -5.49
N THR A 172 -3.94 -17.46 -5.66
CA THR A 172 -3.20 -18.20 -4.61
C THR A 172 -2.96 -17.33 -3.38
N TRP A 173 -2.57 -16.07 -3.57
CA TRP A 173 -2.21 -15.18 -2.47
C TRP A 173 -3.38 -14.36 -1.92
N PHE A 174 -4.38 -14.05 -2.75
CA PHE A 174 -5.44 -13.09 -2.43
C PHE A 174 -6.86 -13.63 -2.62
N GLY A 175 -7.02 -14.86 -3.11
CA GLY A 175 -8.32 -15.51 -3.31
C GLY A 175 -9.16 -14.98 -4.49
N LYS A 176 -8.70 -13.93 -5.17
CA LYS A 176 -9.35 -13.31 -6.33
C LYS A 176 -8.31 -12.90 -7.38
N ASP A 177 -8.77 -12.77 -8.63
CA ASP A 177 -7.96 -12.16 -9.68
C ASP A 177 -8.04 -10.63 -9.57
N ILE A 178 -6.88 -10.00 -9.40
CA ILE A 178 -6.73 -8.55 -9.23
C ILE A 178 -5.66 -7.98 -10.19
N ILE A 179 -5.29 -8.77 -11.20
CA ILE A 179 -4.29 -8.40 -12.20
C ILE A 179 -4.85 -7.35 -13.14
N ARG A 180 -3.99 -6.39 -13.53
CA ARG A 180 -4.33 -5.31 -14.46
C ARG A 180 -3.94 -5.60 -15.89
#